data_AF-A0A3D4SYY4-F1
#
_entry.id   AF-A0A3D4SYY4-F1
#
_cell.length_a   1.000
_cell.length_b   1.000
_cell.length_c   1.000
_cell.angle_alpha   90.00
_cell.angle_beta   90.00
_cell.angle_gamma   90.00
#
_symmetry.space_group_name_H-M   'P 1'
#
loop_
_entity.id
_entity.type
_entity.pdbx_description
1 polymer ?
#
loop_
_entity_poly.entity_id
_entity_poly.type
_entity_poly.pdbx_seq_one_letter_code
_entity_poly.pdbx_strand_id
1 'polypeptide(L)'
;MIPGWLLIVVAVIAVVAVVGMWLSGLANRLNRLHIRTDSARINLEGALRARAGVVAALRPDLSPEAGRTTAVALRASDMDARSEVENLLLRELSDTDRRNPAFIEASTKVDLAGRFYNDAVGDTRDVRGRPVVRLFRLAGNAPLPEYYEALSAGDVGL
;
A
#
# COMPACT_ATOMS: atom_id res chain seq x y z
N MET A 1 20.63 43.76 36.02
CA MET A 1 20.45 42.35 36.42
C MET A 1 19.32 41.78 35.59
N ILE A 2 19.55 40.75 34.78
CA ILE A 2 18.48 40.13 34.00
C ILE A 2 17.55 39.43 35.00
N PRO A 3 16.25 39.73 35.03
CA PRO A 3 15.35 39.08 35.96
C PRO A 3 15.22 37.59 35.58
N GLY A 4 15.31 36.70 36.58
CA GLY A 4 15.37 35.26 36.34
C GLY A 4 14.19 34.69 35.54
N TRP A 5 13.03 35.33 35.59
CA TRP A 5 11.86 34.94 34.79
C TRP A 5 12.10 35.09 33.27
N LEU A 6 12.89 36.08 32.82
CA LEU A 6 13.23 36.22 31.40
C LEU A 6 14.06 35.04 30.91
N LEU A 7 14.98 34.53 31.73
CA LEU A 7 15.77 33.35 31.39
C LEU A 7 14.87 32.11 31.27
N ILE A 8 13.89 31.96 32.16
CA ILE A 8 12.90 30.87 32.09
C ILE A 8 12.07 30.98 30.81
N VAL A 9 11.56 32.17 30.47
CA VAL A 9 10.78 32.37 29.25
C VAL A 9 11.59 32.04 28.00
N VAL A 10 12.84 32.52 27.92
CA VAL A 10 13.73 32.22 26.79
C VAL A 10 14.03 30.72 26.70
N ALA A 11 14.29 30.06 27.83
CA ALA A 11 14.50 28.62 27.87
C ALA A 11 13.27 27.83 27.40
N VAL A 12 12.07 28.23 27.83
CA VAL A 12 10.81 27.61 27.39
C VAL A 12 10.61 27.81 25.88
N ILE A 13 10.83 29.02 25.35
CA ILE A 13 10.73 29.29 23.92
C ILE A 13 11.73 28.43 23.13
N ALA A 14 12.97 28.33 23.59
CA ALA A 14 13.98 27.49 22.96
C ALA A 14 13.58 26.01 22.94
N VAL A 15 13.05 25.48 24.06
CA VAL A 15 12.52 24.12 24.14
C VAL A 15 11.37 23.91 23.17
N VAL A 16 10.40 24.83 23.12
CA VAL A 16 9.26 24.77 22.20
C VAL A 16 9.74 24.78 20.74
N ALA A 17 10.71 25.63 20.40
CA ALA A 17 11.28 25.68 19.06
C ALA A 17 11.98 24.36 18.65
N VAL A 18 12.78 23.78 19.55
CA VAL A 18 13.44 22.48 19.33
C VAL A 18 12.40 21.37 19.15
N VAL A 19 11.38 21.32 20.00
CA VAL A 19 10.29 20.35 19.89
C VAL A 19 9.53 20.53 18.58
N GLY A 20 9.18 21.76 18.19
CA GLY A 20 8.50 22.06 16.94
C GLY A 20 9.31 21.62 15.71
N MET A 21 10.61 21.89 15.70
CA MET A 21 11.51 21.44 14.63
C MET A 21 11.62 19.91 14.56
N TRP A 22 11.70 19.24 15.72
CA TRP A 22 11.72 17.78 15.79
C TRP A 22 10.41 17.14 15.30
N LEU A 23 9.26 17.69 15.69
CA LEU A 23 7.94 17.27 15.21
C LEU A 23 7.78 17.50 13.70
N SER A 24 8.33 18.59 13.16
CA SER A 24 8.32 18.89 11.72
C SER A 24 9.09 17.83 10.93
N GLY A 25 10.24 17.36 11.46
CA GLY A 25 10.99 16.25 10.87
C GLY A 25 10.21 14.93 10.87
N LEU A 26 9.51 14.62 11.96
CA LEU A 26 8.65 13.43 12.05
C LEU A 26 7.47 13.49 11.07
N ALA A 27 6.84 14.66 10.92
CA ALA A 27 5.76 14.87 9.96
C ALA A 27 6.22 14.67 8.51
N ASN A 28 7.39 15.18 8.14
CA ASN A 28 7.96 14.97 6.81
C ASN A 28 8.28 13.50 6.53
N ARG A 29 8.79 12.79 7.54
CA ARG A 29 9.06 11.35 7.41
C ARG A 29 7.77 10.54 7.22
N LEU A 30 6.71 10.91 7.91
CA LEU A 30 5.39 10.29 7.79
C LEU A 30 4.74 10.59 6.43
N ASN A 31 4.83 11.83 5.95
CA ASN A 31 4.31 12.22 4.63
C ASN A 31 4.98 11.43 3.49
N ARG A 32 6.31 11.28 3.55
CA ARG A 32 7.05 10.47 2.58
C ARG A 32 6.58 9.01 2.54
N LEU A 33 6.18 8.49 3.70
CA LEU A 33 5.73 7.11 3.86
C LEU A 33 4.31 6.90 3.32
N HIS A 34 3.40 7.86 3.54
CA HIS A 34 2.09 7.88 2.89
C HIS A 34 2.21 7.93 1.37
N ILE A 35 3.01 8.87 0.84
CA ILE A 35 3.24 9.00 -0.62
C ILE A 35 3.77 7.69 -1.19
N ARG A 36 4.73 7.05 -0.52
CA ARG A 36 5.30 5.77 -0.99
C ARG A 36 4.27 4.64 -0.99
N THR A 37 3.45 4.54 0.05
CA THR A 37 2.42 3.50 0.17
C THR A 37 1.30 3.70 -0.85
N ASP A 38 0.85 4.94 -1.04
CA ASP A 38 -0.14 5.30 -2.06
C ASP A 38 0.39 5.03 -3.46
N SER A 39 1.65 5.38 -3.73
CA SER A 39 2.30 5.11 -5.01
C SER A 39 2.42 3.61 -5.28
N ALA A 40 2.81 2.83 -4.26
CA ALA A 40 2.87 1.37 -4.36
C ALA A 40 1.48 0.75 -4.61
N ARG A 41 0.43 1.28 -3.97
CA ARG A 41 -0.96 0.86 -4.20
C ARG A 41 -1.38 1.12 -5.65
N ILE A 42 -1.12 2.32 -6.18
CA ILE A 42 -1.45 2.68 -7.56
C ILE A 42 -0.72 1.77 -8.56
N ASN A 43 0.56 1.46 -8.29
CA ASN A 43 1.34 0.54 -9.13
C ASN A 43 0.75 -0.89 -9.13
N LEU A 44 0.36 -1.39 -7.95
CA LEU A 44 -0.32 -2.69 -7.83
C LEU A 44 -1.66 -2.70 -8.56
N GLU A 45 -2.47 -1.64 -8.40
CA GLU A 45 -3.74 -1.50 -9.11
C GLU A 45 -3.56 -1.49 -10.63
N GLY A 46 -2.53 -0.80 -11.13
CA GLY A 46 -2.16 -0.80 -12.54
C GLY A 46 -1.73 -2.18 -13.04
N ALA A 47 -0.92 -2.91 -12.27
CA ALA A 47 -0.50 -4.27 -12.60
C ALA A 47 -1.70 -5.24 -12.66
N LEU A 48 -2.63 -5.16 -11.71
CA LEU A 48 -3.85 -5.97 -11.69
C LEU A 48 -4.74 -5.70 -12.91
N ARG A 49 -4.95 -4.42 -13.25
CA ARG A 49 -5.70 -4.03 -14.46
C ARG A 49 -5.05 -4.55 -15.73
N ALA A 50 -3.72 -4.47 -15.82
CA ALA A 50 -2.98 -5.00 -16.96
C ALA A 50 -3.19 -6.52 -17.10
N ARG A 51 -3.12 -7.27 -15.99
CA ARG A 51 -3.40 -8.72 -15.99
C ARG A 51 -4.83 -9.03 -16.39
N ALA A 52 -5.82 -8.30 -15.87
CA ALA A 52 -7.22 -8.45 -16.26
C ALA A 52 -7.42 -8.21 -17.77
N GLY A 53 -6.73 -7.20 -18.34
CA GLY A 53 -6.73 -6.95 -19.79
C GLY A 53 -6.13 -8.10 -20.61
N VAL A 54 -5.04 -8.72 -20.12
CA VAL A 54 -4.47 -9.91 -20.76
C VAL A 54 -5.44 -11.10 -20.69
N VAL A 55 -6.08 -11.33 -19.54
CA VAL A 55 -7.09 -12.39 -19.39
C VAL A 55 -8.24 -12.18 -20.36
N ALA A 56 -8.78 -10.96 -20.47
CA ALA A 56 -9.87 -10.65 -21.41
C ALA A 56 -9.45 -10.83 -22.88
N ALA A 57 -8.17 -10.63 -23.21
CA ALA A 57 -7.65 -10.85 -24.56
C ALA A 57 -7.45 -12.35 -24.89
N LEU A 58 -7.02 -13.15 -23.90
CA LEU A 58 -6.85 -14.61 -24.06
C LEU A 58 -8.18 -15.36 -24.02
N ARG A 59 -9.11 -14.90 -23.18
CA ARG A 59 -10.42 -15.49 -22.93
C ARG A 59 -11.51 -14.42 -23.06
N PRO A 60 -11.95 -14.11 -24.30
CA PRO A 60 -13.00 -13.11 -24.53
C PRO A 60 -14.32 -13.42 -23.82
N ASP A 61 -14.58 -14.70 -23.56
CA ASP A 61 -15.71 -15.20 -22.78
C ASP A 61 -15.67 -14.74 -21.30
N LEU A 62 -14.48 -14.46 -20.75
CA LEU A 62 -14.26 -13.96 -19.39
C LEU A 62 -14.08 -12.44 -19.33
N SER A 63 -14.31 -11.72 -20.43
CA SER A 63 -14.20 -10.25 -20.47
C SER A 63 -15.12 -9.55 -19.45
N PRO A 64 -16.39 -9.98 -19.24
CA PRO A 64 -17.24 -9.41 -18.18
C PRO A 64 -16.66 -9.61 -16.77
N GLU A 65 -16.12 -10.80 -16.47
CA GLU A 65 -15.47 -11.14 -15.20
C GLU A 65 -14.23 -10.27 -14.98
N ALA A 66 -13.39 -10.10 -16.01
CA ALA A 66 -12.22 -9.24 -15.99
C ALA A 66 -12.59 -7.76 -15.76
N GLY A 67 -13.70 -7.31 -16.35
CA GLY A 67 -14.28 -5.98 -16.11
C GLY A 67 -14.76 -5.81 -14.67
N ARG A 68 -15.39 -6.84 -14.08
CA ARG A 68 -15.83 -6.82 -12.67
C ARG A 68 -14.66 -6.66 -11.71
N THR A 69 -13.52 -7.30 -11.98
CA THR A 69 -12.34 -7.11 -11.13
C THR A 69 -11.94 -5.62 -11.13
N THR A 70 -11.84 -5.02 -12.31
CA THR A 70 -11.46 -3.60 -12.48
C THR A 70 -12.44 -2.61 -11.84
N ALA A 71 -13.72 -2.99 -11.71
CA ALA A 71 -14.75 -2.19 -11.03
C ALA A 71 -14.57 -2.16 -9.50
N VAL A 72 -13.92 -3.17 -8.91
CA VAL A 72 -13.58 -3.17 -7.49
C VAL A 72 -12.34 -2.31 -7.28
N ALA A 73 -12.46 -1.24 -6.50
CA ALA A 73 -11.34 -0.36 -6.19
C ALA A 73 -10.35 -1.05 -5.22
N LEU A 74 -9.05 -0.92 -5.49
CA LEU A 74 -8.01 -1.41 -4.58
C LEU A 74 -7.86 -0.42 -3.41
N ARG A 75 -8.50 -0.72 -2.28
CA ARG A 75 -8.49 0.14 -1.10
C ARG A 75 -7.42 -0.34 -0.13
N ALA A 76 -6.63 0.61 0.40
CA ALA A 76 -5.63 0.31 1.41
C ALA A 76 -6.23 -0.36 2.66
N SER A 77 -7.50 -0.14 2.97
CA SER A 77 -8.19 -0.68 4.15
C SER A 77 -9.11 -1.86 3.86
N ASP A 78 -9.12 -2.37 2.63
CA ASP A 78 -10.00 -3.47 2.20
C ASP A 78 -9.35 -4.13 0.97
N MET A 79 -8.27 -4.87 1.23
CA MET A 79 -7.53 -5.58 0.19
C MET A 79 -8.25 -6.87 -0.23
N ASP A 80 -8.93 -7.51 0.71
CA ASP A 80 -9.60 -8.79 0.53
C ASP A 80 -10.69 -8.73 -0.54
N ALA A 81 -11.50 -7.66 -0.56
CA ALA A 81 -12.55 -7.49 -1.58
C ALA A 81 -11.99 -7.52 -3.01
N ARG A 82 -10.79 -6.96 -3.23
CA ARG A 82 -10.14 -6.99 -4.55
C ARG A 82 -9.53 -8.36 -4.83
N SER A 83 -8.82 -8.93 -3.85
CA SER A 83 -8.16 -10.23 -3.97
C SER A 83 -9.14 -11.36 -4.25
N GLU A 84 -10.31 -11.37 -3.60
CA GLU A 84 -11.32 -12.40 -3.79
C GLU A 84 -11.83 -12.46 -5.25
N VAL A 85 -12.18 -11.30 -5.81
CA VAL A 85 -12.68 -11.20 -7.19
C VAL A 85 -11.59 -11.55 -8.21
N GLU A 86 -10.33 -11.15 -7.95
CA GLU A 86 -9.18 -11.58 -8.76
C GLU A 86 -8.99 -13.09 -8.70
N ASN A 87 -9.05 -13.70 -7.52
CA ASN A 87 -8.86 -15.14 -7.35
C ASN A 87 -9.97 -15.94 -8.04
N LEU A 88 -11.22 -15.45 -8.01
CA LEU A 88 -12.33 -16.05 -8.75
C LEU A 88 -12.08 -16.04 -10.26
N LEU A 89 -11.58 -14.92 -10.82
CA LEU A 89 -11.19 -14.84 -12.23
C LEU A 89 -10.08 -15.85 -12.57
N LEU A 90 -9.04 -15.94 -11.72
CA LEU A 90 -7.90 -16.82 -11.97
C LEU A 90 -8.24 -18.32 -11.91
N ARG A 91 -9.25 -18.70 -11.13
CA ARG A 91 -9.73 -20.10 -11.03
C ARG A 91 -10.33 -20.60 -12.35
N GLU A 92 -10.91 -19.72 -13.14
CA GLU A 92 -11.55 -20.04 -14.43
C GLU A 92 -10.54 -20.19 -15.59
N LEU A 93 -9.28 -19.83 -15.37
CA LEU A 93 -8.21 -19.99 -16.35
C LEU A 93 -7.79 -21.45 -16.47
N SER A 94 -7.68 -21.92 -17.71
CA SER A 94 -7.12 -23.22 -18.03
C SER A 94 -5.59 -23.24 -17.85
N ASP A 95 -4.98 -24.42 -17.79
CA ASP A 95 -3.51 -24.55 -17.74
C ASP A 95 -2.83 -23.96 -18.97
N THR A 96 -3.48 -24.02 -20.14
CA THR A 96 -2.97 -23.41 -21.37
C THR A 96 -2.93 -21.89 -21.25
N ASP A 97 -3.98 -21.28 -20.69
CA ASP A 97 -4.03 -19.83 -20.44
C ASP A 97 -2.92 -19.40 -19.47
N ARG A 98 -2.70 -20.17 -18.40
CA ARG A 98 -1.69 -19.90 -17.39
C ARG A 98 -0.25 -20.01 -17.91
N ARG A 99 -0.01 -20.90 -18.88
CA ARG A 99 1.30 -21.06 -19.54
C ARG A 99 1.55 -20.03 -20.63
N ASN A 100 0.57 -19.19 -20.96
CA ASN A 100 0.73 -18.15 -21.96
C ASN A 100 1.80 -17.11 -21.49
N PRO A 101 2.82 -16.79 -22.30
CA PRO A 101 3.87 -15.84 -21.92
C PRO A 101 3.34 -14.47 -21.48
N ALA A 102 2.29 -13.95 -22.12
CA ALA A 102 1.70 -12.67 -21.77
C ALA A 102 1.06 -12.71 -20.37
N PHE A 103 0.40 -13.82 -20.03
CA PHE A 103 -0.19 -14.02 -18.71
C PHE A 103 0.89 -14.18 -17.62
N ILE A 104 1.96 -14.92 -17.91
CA ILE A 104 3.09 -15.08 -16.98
C ILE A 104 3.74 -13.71 -16.70
N GLU A 105 3.99 -12.91 -17.72
CA GLU A 105 4.58 -11.57 -17.57
C GLU A 105 3.69 -10.67 -16.71
N ALA A 106 2.39 -10.62 -17.01
CA ALA A 106 1.44 -9.83 -16.24
C ALA A 106 1.34 -10.31 -14.79
N SER A 107 1.32 -11.62 -14.55
CA SER A 107 1.26 -12.20 -13.20
C SER A 107 2.53 -11.94 -12.40
N THR A 108 3.70 -11.98 -13.05
CA THR A 108 4.99 -11.65 -12.42
C THR A 108 5.02 -10.17 -12.00
N LYS A 109 4.51 -9.27 -12.85
CA LYS A 109 4.39 -7.84 -12.49
C LYS A 109 3.46 -7.63 -11.29
N VAL A 110 2.35 -8.37 -11.22
CA VAL A 110 1.44 -8.32 -10.06
C VAL A 110 2.11 -8.80 -8.78
N ASP A 111 2.83 -9.92 -8.82
CA ASP A 111 3.55 -10.46 -7.66
C ASP A 111 4.60 -9.46 -7.15
N LEU A 112 5.41 -8.90 -8.05
CA LEU A 112 6.40 -7.89 -7.68
C LEU A 112 5.76 -6.62 -7.09
N ALA A 113 4.68 -6.13 -7.71
CA ALA A 113 3.98 -4.95 -7.21
C ALA A 113 3.32 -5.22 -5.84
N GLY A 114 2.79 -6.42 -5.62
CA GLY A 114 2.22 -6.87 -4.35
C GLY A 114 3.26 -6.86 -3.23
N ARG A 115 4.46 -7.39 -3.51
CA ARG A 115 5.59 -7.36 -2.56
C ARG A 115 6.00 -5.93 -2.21
N PHE A 116 6.19 -5.06 -3.21
CA PHE A 116 6.54 -3.66 -2.95
C PHE A 116 5.47 -2.90 -2.16
N TYR A 117 4.19 -3.22 -2.39
CA TYR A 117 3.10 -2.70 -1.59
C TYR A 117 3.19 -3.19 -0.13
N ASN A 118 3.36 -4.50 0.08
CA ASN A 118 3.47 -5.11 1.40
C ASN A 118 4.68 -4.58 2.20
N ASP A 119 5.82 -4.35 1.55
CA ASP A 119 6.99 -3.71 2.15
C ASP A 119 6.67 -2.27 2.62
N ALA A 120 5.98 -1.49 1.78
CA ALA A 120 5.57 -0.13 2.13
C ALA A 120 4.55 -0.11 3.28
N VAL A 121 3.65 -1.10 3.34
CA VAL A 121 2.71 -1.31 4.45
C VAL A 121 3.45 -1.64 5.74
N GLY A 122 4.46 -2.52 5.69
CA GLY A 122 5.32 -2.85 6.82
C GLY A 122 6.01 -1.61 7.39
N ASP A 123 6.70 -0.85 6.53
CA ASP A 123 7.34 0.41 6.92
C ASP A 123 6.32 1.39 7.56
N THR A 124 5.10 1.47 7.00
CA THR A 124 4.03 2.32 7.53
C THR A 124 3.56 1.90 8.91
N ARG A 125 3.34 0.60 9.12
CA ARG A 125 2.92 0.03 10.41
C ARG A 125 4.00 0.22 11.47
N ASP A 126 5.26 -0.01 11.15
CA ASP A 126 6.38 0.16 12.08
C ASP A 126 6.50 1.61 12.57
N VAL A 127 6.32 2.58 11.67
CA VAL A 127 6.37 4.00 12.02
C VAL A 127 5.17 4.41 12.86
N ARG A 128 3.96 3.95 12.51
CA ARG A 128 2.73 4.25 13.28
C ARG A 128 2.73 3.57 14.66
N GLY A 129 3.46 2.48 14.83
CA GLY A 129 3.63 1.80 16.13
C GLY A 129 4.49 2.58 17.13
N ARG A 130 5.27 3.58 16.70
CA ARG A 130 6.15 4.33 17.61
C ARG A 130 5.35 5.19 18.60
N PRO A 131 5.69 5.14 19.91
CA PRO A 131 4.93 5.83 20.96
C PRO A 131 4.84 7.33 20.74
N VAL A 132 5.85 7.94 20.11
CA VAL A 132 5.83 9.38 19.84
C VAL A 132 4.84 9.78 18.75
N VAL A 133 4.66 8.94 17.71
CA VAL A 133 3.66 9.19 16.67
C VAL A 133 2.25 9.04 17.24
N ARG A 134 2.07 8.09 18.17
CA ARG A 134 0.81 7.86 18.88
C ARG A 134 0.48 8.98 19.87
N LEU A 135 1.47 9.46 20.63
CA LEU A 135 1.31 10.52 21.62
C LEU A 135 0.96 11.86 20.98
N PHE A 136 1.59 12.19 19.85
CA PHE A 136 1.33 13.44 19.11
C PHE A 136 0.22 13.34 18.06
N ARG A 137 -0.47 12.19 17.93
CA ARG A 137 -1.55 11.95 16.94
C ARG A 137 -1.17 12.37 15.50
N LEU A 138 0.11 12.26 15.15
CA LEU A 138 0.66 12.75 13.88
C LEU A 138 0.12 11.97 12.66
N ALA A 139 -0.33 10.73 12.86
CA ALA A 139 -0.90 9.89 11.79
C ALA A 139 -2.40 10.08 11.56
N GLY A 140 -3.06 10.95 12.32
CA GLY A 140 -4.50 11.17 12.22
C GLY A 140 -5.34 9.90 12.43
N ASN A 141 -6.58 9.93 11.90
CA ASN A 141 -7.55 8.83 11.95
C ASN A 141 -7.52 7.94 10.70
N ALA A 142 -6.47 8.00 9.87
CA ALA A 142 -6.39 7.17 8.67
C ALA A 142 -6.41 5.67 9.08
N PRO A 143 -7.24 4.82 8.45
CA PRO A 143 -7.25 3.39 8.75
C PRO A 143 -5.85 2.78 8.53
N LEU A 144 -5.53 1.70 9.24
CA LEU A 144 -4.27 0.99 9.03
C LEU A 144 -4.33 0.30 7.66
N PRO A 145 -3.33 0.49 6.79
CA PRO A 145 -3.31 -0.21 5.51
C PRO A 145 -3.20 -1.71 5.76
N GLU A 146 -3.90 -2.55 5.00
CA GLU A 146 -3.89 -4.01 5.08
C GLU A 146 -2.85 -4.60 4.13
N TYR A 147 -2.38 -5.82 4.41
CA TYR A 147 -1.49 -6.51 3.47
C TYR A 147 -2.30 -7.02 2.29
N TYR A 148 -1.70 -7.00 1.10
CA TYR A 148 -2.29 -7.62 -0.07
C TYR A 148 -1.86 -9.08 -0.14
N GLU A 149 -2.84 -9.98 -0.02
CA GLU A 149 -2.64 -11.41 -0.24
C GLU A 149 -3.06 -11.75 -1.67
N ALA A 150 -2.08 -12.15 -2.48
CA ALA A 150 -2.30 -12.69 -3.82
C ALA A 150 -2.23 -14.21 -3.78
N LEU A 151 -3.06 -14.90 -4.57
CA LEU A 151 -2.76 -16.28 -4.96
C LEU A 151 -1.43 -16.26 -5.71
N SER A 152 -0.37 -16.75 -5.07
CA SER A 152 0.97 -16.76 -5.64
C SER A 152 1.14 -17.97 -6.55
N ALA A 153 2.02 -17.88 -7.55
CA ALA A 153 2.35 -19.03 -8.40
C ALA A 153 2.89 -20.24 -7.59
N GLY A 154 3.27 -20.06 -6.32
CA GLY A 154 3.71 -21.12 -5.42
C GLY A 154 2.57 -21.89 -4.71
N ASP A 155 1.34 -21.34 -4.68
CA ASP A 155 0.18 -22.04 -4.10
C ASP A 155 -0.44 -23.05 -5.08
N VAL A 156 -0.09 -22.92 -6.36
CA VAL A 156 -0.43 -23.86 -7.43
C VAL A 156 0.82 -24.69 -7.68
N GLY A 157 1.03 -25.72 -6.86
CA GLY A 157 2.22 -26.56 -6.93
C GLY A 157 2.61 -26.93 -8.36
N LEU A 158 3.71 -26.33 -8.83
CA LEU A 158 4.53 -26.84 -9.93
C LEU A 158 5.58 -27.78 -9.36
#